data_AF-A0A7C4FW77-F1
#
_entry.id   AF-A0A7C4FW77-F1
#
_cell.length_a   1.000
_cell.length_b   1.000
_cell.length_c   1.000
_cell.angle_alpha   90.00
_cell.angle_beta   90.00
_cell.angle_gamma   90.00
#
_symmetry.space_group_name_H-M   'P 1'
#
loop_
_entity.id
_entity.type
_entity.pdbx_description
1 polymer ?
#
loop_
_entity_poly.entity_id
_entity_poly.type
_entity_poly.pdbx_seq_one_letter_code
_entity_poly.pdbx_strand_id
1 'polypeptide(L)'
;IVIINKIDLLNEKEKSKLHSETQIYNEIGYKILYISALNKIGTDDVIDIMKGKMSALIGHSGTGKSTLLNAIQPNLVLKTGEVGSKTKRGRHTTTSTQLYELDFGGYVIDTPGIREVGLWDVWQSELAQYFREMKPFVSKCRFYDCSHITEPECAIKKAVEQGKITKQRYDSYIKLRLGKARDDSE
;
A
#
# COMPACT_ATOMS: atom_id res chain seq x y z
N ILE A 1 -1.40 1.34 -7.21
CA ILE A 1 0.00 1.07 -7.62
C ILE A 1 0.79 0.94 -6.33
N VAL A 2 1.72 -0.01 -6.23
CA VAL A 2 2.61 -0.13 -5.06
C VAL A 2 4.02 0.16 -5.52
N ILE A 3 4.70 1.06 -4.82
CA ILE A 3 6.07 1.44 -5.10
C ILE A 3 6.93 0.95 -3.93
N ILE A 4 7.91 0.10 -4.24
CA ILE A 4 8.89 -0.41 -3.28
C ILE A 4 10.19 0.36 -3.51
N ASN A 5 10.46 1.30 -2.60
CA ASN A 5 11.63 2.16 -2.66
C ASN A 5 12.82 1.55 -1.88
N LYS A 6 14.01 2.12 -2.08
CA LYS A 6 15.28 1.77 -1.42
C LYS A 6 15.82 0.39 -1.80
N ILE A 7 15.59 -0.06 -3.04
CA ILE A 7 16.13 -1.34 -3.52
C ILE A 7 17.66 -1.36 -3.60
N ASP A 8 18.29 -0.19 -3.54
CA ASP A 8 19.75 -0.02 -3.43
C ASP A 8 20.33 -0.57 -2.12
N LEU A 9 19.51 -0.75 -1.08
CA LEU A 9 19.95 -1.34 0.18
C LEU A 9 19.99 -2.87 0.15
N LEU A 10 19.51 -3.49 -0.93
CA LEU A 10 19.36 -4.94 -1.04
C LEU A 10 20.43 -5.55 -1.94
N ASN A 11 20.96 -6.69 -1.53
CA ASN A 11 21.77 -7.55 -2.41
C ASN A 11 20.88 -8.37 -3.36
N GLU A 12 21.49 -9.07 -4.34
CA GLU A 12 20.74 -9.82 -5.37
C GLU A 12 19.85 -10.94 -4.80
N LYS A 13 20.27 -11.59 -3.72
CA LYS A 13 19.47 -12.62 -3.04
C LYS A 13 18.24 -11.99 -2.37
N GLU A 14 18.42 -10.84 -1.73
CA GLU A 14 17.34 -10.08 -1.10
C GLU A 14 16.36 -9.50 -2.12
N LYS A 15 16.86 -8.99 -3.26
CA LYS A 15 16.02 -8.55 -4.38
C LYS A 15 15.18 -9.68 -4.95
N SER A 16 15.79 -10.86 -5.15
CA SER A 16 15.08 -12.06 -5.63
C SER A 16 13.99 -12.49 -4.65
N LYS A 17 14.29 -12.47 -3.35
CA LYS A 17 13.30 -12.75 -2.30
C LYS A 17 12.16 -11.72 -2.29
N LEU A 18 12.49 -10.43 -2.33
CA LEU A 18 11.50 -9.34 -2.40
C LEU A 18 10.57 -9.52 -3.60
N HIS A 19 11.12 -9.84 -4.77
CA HIS A 19 10.34 -10.07 -5.98
C HIS A 19 9.36 -11.24 -5.79
N SER A 20 9.84 -12.37 -5.26
CA SER A 20 8.98 -13.53 -4.97
C SER A 20 7.87 -13.21 -3.96
N GLU A 21 8.18 -12.49 -2.89
CA GLU A 21 7.19 -12.14 -1.84
C GLU A 21 6.12 -11.15 -2.32
N THR A 22 6.45 -10.34 -3.33
CA THR A 22 5.55 -9.29 -3.83
C THR A 22 4.87 -9.66 -5.14
N GLN A 23 5.31 -10.74 -5.79
CA GLN A 23 4.71 -11.30 -7.00
C GLN A 23 3.20 -11.54 -6.86
N ILE A 24 2.76 -11.99 -5.69
CA ILE A 24 1.34 -12.17 -5.38
C ILE A 24 0.50 -10.91 -5.65
N TYR A 25 1.04 -9.72 -5.37
CA TYR A 25 0.31 -8.48 -5.60
C TYR A 25 0.17 -8.16 -7.08
N ASN A 26 1.16 -8.53 -7.91
CA ASN A 26 1.04 -8.48 -9.37
C ASN A 26 -0.02 -9.46 -9.87
N GLU A 27 -0.04 -10.69 -9.35
CA GLU A 27 -1.00 -11.74 -9.77
C GLU A 27 -2.45 -11.36 -9.47
N ILE A 28 -2.71 -10.67 -8.35
CA ILE A 28 -4.04 -10.12 -8.03
C ILE A 28 -4.32 -8.76 -8.72
N GLY A 29 -3.41 -8.30 -9.58
CA GLY A 29 -3.60 -7.19 -10.51
C GLY A 29 -3.11 -5.81 -10.06
N TYR A 30 -2.31 -5.70 -9.00
CA TYR A 30 -1.62 -4.45 -8.65
C TYR A 30 -0.33 -4.31 -9.44
N LYS A 31 -0.09 -3.15 -10.05
CA LYS A 31 1.24 -2.80 -10.60
C LYS A 31 2.22 -2.55 -9.45
N ILE A 32 3.31 -3.32 -9.41
CA ILE A 32 4.45 -3.14 -8.51
C ILE A 32 5.61 -2.47 -9.25
N LEU A 33 6.17 -1.42 -8.67
CA LEU A 33 7.40 -0.77 -9.14
C LEU A 33 8.49 -0.90 -8.08
N TYR A 34 9.70 -1.26 -8.51
CA TYR A 34 10.88 -1.36 -7.66
C TYR A 34 11.82 -0.22 -8.00
N ILE A 35 12.12 0.65 -7.04
CA ILE A 35 12.87 1.88 -7.31
C ILE A 35 13.94 2.15 -6.26
N SER A 36 14.95 2.91 -6.65
CA SER A 36 15.79 3.67 -5.73
C SER A 36 15.62 5.14 -6.05
N ALA A 37 14.82 5.85 -5.26
CA ALA A 37 14.67 7.29 -5.41
C ALA A 37 16.00 8.03 -5.24
N LEU A 38 16.86 7.54 -4.32
CA LEU A 38 18.17 8.13 -4.06
C LEU A 38 19.09 8.04 -5.27
N ASN A 39 19.12 6.89 -5.93
CA ASN A 39 19.98 6.63 -7.09
C ASN A 39 19.26 6.84 -8.43
N LYS A 40 18.03 7.38 -8.42
CA LYS A 40 17.14 7.57 -9.57
C LYS A 40 16.83 6.30 -10.38
N ILE A 41 17.02 5.12 -9.80
CA ILE A 41 16.75 3.83 -10.46
C ILE A 41 15.23 3.59 -10.50
N GLY A 42 14.68 3.33 -11.69
CA GLY A 42 13.25 3.03 -11.89
C GLY A 42 12.33 4.24 -11.67
N THR A 43 12.87 5.46 -11.56
CA THR A 43 12.07 6.67 -11.33
C THR A 43 11.32 7.13 -12.58
N ASP A 44 11.82 6.79 -13.78
CA ASP A 44 11.13 7.08 -15.04
C ASP A 44 9.78 6.33 -15.15
N ASP A 45 9.73 5.07 -14.69
CA ASP A 45 8.47 4.31 -14.62
C ASP A 45 7.43 4.98 -13.71
N VAL A 46 7.90 5.71 -12.68
CA VAL A 46 7.04 6.48 -11.77
C VAL A 46 6.53 7.76 -12.47
N ILE A 47 7.39 8.43 -13.23
CA ILE A 47 7.00 9.59 -14.04
C ILE A 47 5.91 9.20 -15.04
N ASP A 48 6.11 8.10 -15.79
CA ASP A 48 5.17 7.64 -16.80
C ASP A 48 3.79 7.29 -16.24
N ILE A 49 3.73 6.70 -15.03
CA ILE A 49 2.43 6.41 -14.41
C ILE A 49 1.73 7.66 -13.89
N MET A 50 2.47 8.70 -13.49
CA MET A 50 1.94 9.93 -12.90
C MET A 50 1.60 10.98 -13.96
N LYS A 51 2.22 10.90 -15.14
CA LYS A 51 2.03 11.85 -16.23
C LYS A 51 0.56 12.06 -16.58
N GLY A 52 0.14 13.32 -16.54
CA GLY A 52 -1.24 13.74 -16.84
C GLY A 52 -2.29 13.30 -15.83
N LYS A 53 -1.89 12.83 -14.63
CA LYS A 53 -2.79 12.37 -13.57
C LYS A 53 -2.64 13.21 -12.31
N MET A 54 -3.68 13.20 -11.48
CA MET A 54 -3.60 13.64 -10.10
C MET A 54 -3.25 12.44 -9.22
N SER A 55 -2.14 12.53 -8.50
CA SER A 55 -1.59 11.44 -7.68
C SER A 55 -1.40 11.88 -6.23
N ALA A 56 -1.51 10.95 -5.29
CA ALA A 56 -1.13 11.17 -3.89
C ALA A 56 -0.12 10.12 -3.46
N LEU A 57 0.97 10.53 -2.81
CA LEU A 57 1.95 9.59 -2.27
C LEU A 57 1.57 9.21 -0.83
N ILE A 58 1.31 7.91 -0.63
CA ILE A 58 0.86 7.38 0.66
C ILE A 58 1.90 6.38 1.20
N GLY A 59 2.18 6.47 2.50
CA GLY A 59 3.04 5.52 3.20
C GLY A 59 3.60 6.06 4.51
N HIS A 60 4.17 5.17 5.32
CA HIS A 60 4.77 5.52 6.62
C HIS A 60 5.87 6.58 6.51
N SER A 61 6.16 7.26 7.61
CA SER A 61 7.37 8.10 7.68
C SER A 61 8.62 7.27 7.39
N GLY A 62 9.57 7.83 6.64
CA GLY A 62 10.82 7.14 6.31
C GLY A 62 10.78 6.20 5.10
N THR A 63 9.65 5.98 4.45
CA THR A 63 9.57 5.18 3.20
C THR A 63 10.18 5.89 1.97
N GLY A 64 10.52 7.17 2.09
CA GLY A 64 11.20 7.94 1.05
C GLY A 64 10.28 8.67 0.06
N LYS A 65 9.05 9.02 0.46
CA LYS A 65 8.10 9.82 -0.35
C LYS A 65 8.70 11.16 -0.81
N SER A 66 9.25 11.94 0.11
CA SER A 66 9.87 13.24 -0.22
C SER A 66 11.13 13.07 -1.08
N THR A 67 11.93 12.03 -0.84
CA THR A 67 13.08 11.69 -1.68
C THR A 67 12.64 11.35 -3.11
N LEU A 68 11.55 10.59 -3.26
CA LEU A 68 10.97 10.28 -4.57
C LEU A 68 10.48 11.54 -5.28
N LEU A 69 9.75 12.42 -4.58
CA LEU A 69 9.29 13.68 -5.16
C LEU A 69 10.45 14.55 -5.64
N ASN A 70 11.49 14.72 -4.83
CA ASN A 70 12.68 15.48 -5.24
C ASN A 70 13.45 14.80 -6.39
N ALA A 71 13.37 13.48 -6.53
CA ALA A 71 14.00 12.76 -7.62
C ALA A 71 13.28 12.98 -8.97
N ILE A 72 11.94 12.95 -8.97
CA ILE A 72 11.11 13.10 -10.18
C ILE A 72 10.75 14.56 -10.50
N GLN A 73 10.84 15.45 -9.51
CA GLN A 73 10.55 16.87 -9.64
C GLN A 73 11.61 17.68 -8.85
N PRO A 74 12.82 17.84 -9.40
CA PRO A 74 13.95 18.46 -8.69
C PRO A 74 13.67 19.88 -8.19
N ASN A 75 12.80 20.62 -8.89
CA ASN A 75 12.47 22.00 -8.61
C ASN A 75 11.54 22.18 -7.38
N LEU A 76 10.95 21.09 -6.86
CA LEU A 76 10.04 21.15 -5.71
C LEU A 76 10.75 21.45 -4.37
N VAL A 77 12.06 21.19 -4.29
CA VAL A 77 12.95 21.35 -3.12
C VAL A 77 12.23 21.10 -1.78
N LEU A 78 11.56 19.95 -1.66
CA LEU A 78 10.94 19.56 -0.40
C LEU A 78 12.04 19.27 0.63
N LYS A 79 11.86 19.74 1.87
CA LYS A 79 12.80 19.45 2.98
C LYS A 79 12.88 17.93 3.22
N THR A 80 13.98 17.30 2.82
CA THR A 80 14.32 15.91 3.17
C THR A 80 15.19 15.92 4.42
N GLY A 81 14.60 15.72 5.60
CA GLY A 81 15.36 15.51 6.83
C GLY A 81 15.75 14.05 7.00
N GLU A 82 17.00 13.79 7.38
CA GLU A 82 17.41 12.47 7.90
C GLU A 82 16.60 12.14 9.15
N VAL A 83 16.30 10.85 9.36
CA VAL A 83 15.67 10.36 10.59
C VAL A 83 16.67 10.57 11.73
N GLY A 84 16.56 11.71 12.41
CA GLY A 84 17.46 12.13 13.47
C GLY A 84 17.56 11.11 14.59
N SER A 85 18.76 10.57 14.78
CA SER A 85 19.17 9.57 15.76
C SER A 85 19.26 10.08 17.22
N LYS A 86 18.64 11.21 17.55
CA LYS A 86 18.68 11.80 18.89
C LYS A 86 17.41 12.60 19.18
N THR A 87 16.43 11.95 19.83
CA THR A 87 15.48 12.49 20.85
C THR A 87 14.17 11.70 20.85
N LYS A 88 13.77 11.19 22.03
CA LYS A 88 12.53 10.43 22.26
C LYS A 88 11.25 11.29 22.21
N ARG A 89 11.13 12.24 21.27
CA ARG A 89 9.90 12.99 20.93
C ARG A 89 10.19 13.89 19.70
N GLY A 90 9.94 13.38 18.50
CA GLY A 90 10.17 14.09 17.23
C GLY A 90 8.91 14.82 16.73
N ARG A 91 8.96 16.15 16.75
CA ARG A 91 7.93 17.08 16.25
C ARG A 91 7.89 17.03 14.71
N HIS A 92 6.67 16.91 14.18
CA HIS A 92 6.35 16.80 12.75
C HIS A 92 6.64 18.08 11.97
N THR A 93 6.85 18.00 10.64
CA THR A 93 6.48 19.12 9.74
C THR A 93 6.33 18.69 8.26
N THR A 94 5.18 18.12 7.91
CA THR A 94 4.41 18.52 6.71
C THR A 94 2.96 18.65 7.21
N THR A 95 2.57 19.83 7.69
CA THR A 95 1.27 20.04 8.38
C THR A 95 0.15 20.51 7.44
N SER A 96 0.47 20.82 6.18
CA SER A 96 -0.50 21.15 5.14
C SER A 96 -0.37 20.17 3.98
N THR A 97 -1.49 19.60 3.55
CA THR A 97 -1.60 18.91 2.26
C THR A 97 -1.37 19.95 1.16
N GLN A 98 -0.35 19.76 0.34
CA GLN A 98 -0.03 20.67 -0.75
C GLN A 98 -0.17 19.97 -2.10
N LEU A 99 -0.77 20.66 -3.05
CA LEU A 99 -0.89 20.22 -4.44
C LEU A 99 0.22 20.88 -5.25
N TYR A 100 1.03 20.06 -5.92
CA TYR A 100 2.11 20.52 -6.78
C TYR A 100 1.83 20.13 -8.22
N GLU A 101 2.05 21.05 -9.15
CA GLU A 101 2.09 20.75 -10.57
C GLU A 101 3.44 20.10 -10.94
N LEU A 102 3.39 19.12 -11.83
CA LEU A 102 4.55 18.35 -12.26
C LEU A 102 5.05 18.85 -13.62
N ASP A 103 6.36 19.02 -13.78
CA ASP A 103 6.98 19.55 -15.02
C ASP A 103 6.69 18.66 -16.24
N PHE A 104 6.48 17.36 -16.01
CA PHE A 104 6.10 16.38 -17.02
C PHE A 104 4.58 16.27 -17.25
N GLY A 105 3.79 17.11 -16.59
CA GLY A 105 2.33 17.17 -16.65
C GLY A 105 1.63 16.33 -15.58
N GLY A 106 0.54 16.85 -15.02
CA GLY A 106 -0.22 16.25 -13.93
C GLY A 106 0.04 16.95 -12.59
N TYR A 107 -0.48 16.36 -11.51
CA TYR A 107 -0.38 16.93 -10.18
C TYR A 107 -0.04 15.88 -9.14
N VAL A 108 0.69 16.28 -8.09
CA VAL A 108 0.94 15.44 -6.92
C VAL A 108 0.52 16.13 -5.63
N ILE A 109 -0.19 15.39 -4.80
CA ILE A 109 -0.57 15.78 -3.46
C ILE A 109 0.49 15.22 -2.51
N ASP A 110 1.28 16.11 -1.89
CA ASP A 110 2.16 15.71 -0.80
C ASP A 110 1.33 15.57 0.48
N THR A 111 1.33 14.36 1.02
CA THR A 111 0.61 14.05 2.26
C THR A 111 1.63 13.82 3.39
N PRO A 112 1.37 14.31 4.61
CA PRO A 112 2.16 13.93 5.76
C PRO A 112 2.25 12.40 5.84
N GLY A 113 3.42 11.87 6.21
CA GLY A 113 3.58 10.43 6.38
C GLY A 113 2.53 9.87 7.32
N ILE A 114 1.80 8.86 6.87
CA ILE A 114 0.78 8.21 7.69
C ILE A 114 1.47 7.55 8.89
N ARG A 115 1.00 7.84 10.10
CA ARG A 115 1.49 7.20 11.32
C ARG A 115 0.77 5.89 11.61
N GLU A 116 -0.53 5.86 11.36
CA GLU A 116 -1.38 4.68 11.46
C GLU A 116 -2.43 4.75 10.34
N VAL A 117 -2.59 3.66 9.60
CA VAL A 117 -3.72 3.46 8.69
C VAL A 117 -4.80 2.79 9.52
N GLY A 118 -5.81 3.55 9.93
CA GLY A 118 -7.04 2.97 10.47
C GLY A 118 -7.99 2.60 9.34
N LEU A 119 -8.76 1.53 9.53
CA LEU A 119 -9.90 1.20 8.69
C LEU A 119 -11.09 2.07 9.09
N TRP A 120 -10.96 3.39 8.88
CA TRP A 120 -12.03 4.34 9.11
C TRP A 120 -13.09 4.16 8.02
N ASP A 121 -14.36 4.06 8.42
CA ASP A 121 -15.51 3.85 7.52
C ASP A 121 -15.43 2.58 6.66
N VAL A 122 -14.74 1.55 7.14
CA VAL A 122 -14.82 0.19 6.59
C VAL A 122 -15.60 -0.67 7.57
N TRP A 123 -16.80 -1.07 7.17
CA TRP A 123 -17.60 -2.03 7.92
C TRP A 123 -16.95 -3.39 7.86
N GLN A 124 -17.04 -4.12 8.98
CA GLN A 124 -16.51 -5.47 9.08
C GLN A 124 -17.05 -6.37 7.95
N SER A 125 -18.37 -6.32 7.70
CA SER A 125 -19.06 -7.07 6.65
C SER A 125 -18.58 -6.76 5.22
N GLU A 126 -18.02 -5.58 4.99
CA GLU A 126 -17.50 -5.17 3.68
C GLU A 126 -16.02 -5.50 3.47
N LEU A 127 -15.28 -5.80 4.56
CA LEU A 127 -13.82 -5.93 4.53
C LEU A 127 -13.32 -6.87 3.42
N ALA A 128 -13.97 -8.03 3.25
CA ALA A 128 -13.59 -9.02 2.24
C ALA A 128 -13.75 -8.50 0.80
N GLN A 129 -14.62 -7.51 0.56
CA GLN A 129 -14.82 -6.92 -0.76
C GLN A 129 -13.66 -6.00 -1.18
N TYR A 130 -12.90 -5.47 -0.21
CA TYR A 130 -11.72 -4.65 -0.47
C TYR A 130 -10.47 -5.48 -0.82
N PHE A 131 -10.50 -6.79 -0.56
CA PHE A 131 -9.50 -7.72 -1.06
C PHE A 131 -9.87 -8.15 -2.49
N ARG A 132 -9.09 -7.70 -3.48
CA ARG A 132 -9.41 -7.85 -4.92
C ARG A 132 -9.61 -9.30 -5.34
N GLU A 133 -8.85 -10.21 -4.77
CA GLU A 133 -8.91 -11.65 -4.97
C GLU A 133 -10.04 -12.35 -4.21
N MET A 134 -10.56 -11.74 -3.14
CA MET A 134 -11.67 -12.27 -2.34
C MET A 134 -13.03 -11.82 -2.88
N LYS A 135 -13.11 -10.57 -3.37
CA LYS A 135 -14.34 -9.94 -3.89
C LYS A 135 -15.18 -10.84 -4.80
N PRO A 136 -14.62 -11.62 -5.76
CA PRO A 136 -15.40 -12.49 -6.63
C PRO A 136 -16.06 -13.71 -5.93
N PHE A 137 -15.69 -13.98 -4.68
CA PHE A 137 -16.17 -15.12 -3.89
C PHE A 137 -17.12 -14.71 -2.76
N VAL A 138 -17.16 -13.43 -2.38
CA VAL A 138 -18.02 -12.93 -1.28
C VAL A 138 -19.48 -13.30 -1.51
N SER A 139 -20.00 -13.05 -2.72
CA SER A 139 -21.38 -13.38 -3.10
C SER A 139 -21.65 -14.87 -3.35
N LYS A 140 -20.64 -15.73 -3.22
CA LYS A 140 -20.75 -17.19 -3.43
C LYS A 140 -20.81 -17.97 -2.13
N CYS A 141 -20.75 -17.30 -0.99
CA CYS A 141 -20.96 -17.93 0.31
C CYS A 141 -22.40 -18.39 0.48
N ARG A 142 -22.58 -19.50 1.21
CA ARG A 142 -23.91 -20.02 1.56
C ARG A 142 -24.70 -19.06 2.47
N PHE A 143 -24.00 -18.40 3.38
CA PHE A 143 -24.56 -17.45 4.35
C PHE A 143 -24.31 -16.02 3.88
N TYR A 144 -25.30 -15.14 4.04
CA TYR A 144 -25.24 -13.75 3.60
C TYR A 144 -24.32 -12.90 4.49
N ASP A 145 -24.21 -13.26 5.77
CA ASP A 145 -23.44 -12.62 6.83
C ASP A 145 -22.13 -13.36 7.15
N CYS A 146 -21.63 -14.15 6.20
CA CYS A 146 -20.44 -14.97 6.39
C CYS A 146 -19.23 -14.09 6.77
N SER A 147 -18.70 -14.27 7.99
CA SER A 147 -17.45 -13.64 8.44
C SER A 147 -16.21 -14.19 7.72
N HIS A 148 -16.38 -15.33 7.04
CA HIS A 148 -15.35 -16.09 6.35
C HIS A 148 -14.31 -16.72 7.29
N ILE A 149 -14.62 -16.84 8.58
CA ILE A 149 -13.73 -17.40 9.59
C ILE A 149 -14.20 -18.81 9.98
N THR A 150 -15.34 -18.90 10.67
CA THR A 150 -15.83 -20.13 11.28
C THR A 150 -16.83 -20.87 10.38
N GLU A 151 -17.47 -20.18 9.43
CA GLU A 151 -18.66 -20.69 8.75
C GLU A 151 -18.36 -21.93 7.90
N PRO A 152 -19.21 -22.97 7.97
CA PRO A 152 -19.09 -24.10 7.07
C PRO A 152 -19.37 -23.66 5.62
N GLU A 153 -18.75 -24.35 4.66
CA GLU A 153 -18.97 -24.14 3.22
C GLU A 153 -18.66 -22.74 2.67
N CYS A 154 -17.87 -21.93 3.38
CA CYS A 154 -17.42 -20.61 2.94
C CYS A 154 -16.67 -20.67 1.59
N ALA A 155 -17.12 -19.88 0.61
CA ALA A 155 -16.50 -19.82 -0.72
C ALA A 155 -15.07 -19.26 -0.69
N ILE A 156 -14.77 -18.33 0.22
CA ILE A 156 -13.40 -17.81 0.42
C ILE A 156 -12.48 -18.92 0.94
N LYS A 157 -12.89 -19.68 1.97
CA LYS A 157 -12.08 -20.79 2.49
C LYS A 157 -11.82 -21.86 1.42
N LYS A 158 -12.85 -22.21 0.63
CA LYS A 158 -12.69 -23.10 -0.54
C LYS A 158 -11.72 -22.53 -1.58
N ALA A 159 -11.76 -21.22 -1.84
CA ALA A 159 -10.83 -20.57 -2.76
C ALA A 159 -9.39 -20.55 -2.23
N VAL A 160 -9.20 -20.49 -0.91
CA VAL A 160 -7.88 -20.65 -0.27
C VAL A 160 -7.36 -22.07 -0.43
N GLU A 161 -8.19 -23.08 -0.16
CA GLU A 161 -7.85 -24.50 -0.35
C GLU A 161 -7.48 -24.82 -1.81
N GLN A 162 -8.15 -24.17 -2.77
CA GLN A 162 -7.88 -24.30 -4.21
C GLN A 162 -6.68 -23.47 -4.70
N GLY A 163 -6.00 -22.72 -3.83
CA GLY A 163 -4.88 -21.86 -4.20
C GLY A 163 -5.25 -20.60 -5.01
N LYS A 164 -6.53 -20.29 -5.16
CA LYS A 164 -7.02 -19.07 -5.83
C LYS A 164 -6.82 -17.82 -4.98
N ILE A 165 -6.78 -18.00 -3.67
CA ILE A 165 -6.42 -16.98 -2.68
C ILE A 165 -5.27 -17.56 -1.87
N THR A 166 -4.16 -16.84 -1.75
CA THR A 166 -3.04 -17.38 -0.96
C THR A 166 -3.35 -17.33 0.53
N LYS A 167 -2.75 -18.26 1.28
CA LYS A 167 -2.85 -18.28 2.74
C LYS A 167 -2.39 -16.96 3.36
N GLN A 168 -1.32 -16.36 2.86
CA GLN A 168 -0.81 -15.08 3.35
C GLN A 168 -1.86 -13.96 3.28
N ARG A 169 -2.62 -13.88 2.18
CA ARG A 169 -3.66 -12.86 2.01
C ARG A 169 -4.88 -13.13 2.89
N TYR A 170 -5.25 -14.40 3.04
CA TYR A 170 -6.29 -14.81 3.98
C TYR A 170 -5.90 -14.48 5.43
N ASP A 171 -4.66 -14.77 5.84
CA ASP A 171 -4.17 -14.43 7.18
C ASP A 171 -4.16 -12.90 7.42
N SER A 172 -3.85 -12.08 6.40
CA SER A 172 -4.00 -10.62 6.48
C SER A 172 -5.46 -10.19 6.67
N TYR A 173 -6.40 -10.82 5.97
CA TYR A 173 -7.83 -10.58 6.18
C TYR A 173 -8.26 -10.90 7.60
N ILE A 174 -7.90 -12.08 8.14
CA ILE A 174 -8.23 -12.48 9.50
C ILE A 174 -7.67 -11.49 10.53
N LYS A 175 -6.42 -11.06 10.37
CA LYS A 175 -5.80 -10.06 11.26
C LYS A 175 -6.56 -8.72 11.26
N LEU A 176 -6.99 -8.26 10.09
CA LEU A 176 -7.77 -7.02 9.98
C LEU A 176 -9.19 -7.20 10.51
N ARG A 177 -9.83 -8.35 10.26
CA ARG A 177 -11.20 -8.63 10.71
C ARG A 177 -11.28 -8.73 12.23
N LEU A 178 -10.28 -9.34 12.87
CA LEU A 178 -10.21 -9.46 14.34
C LEU A 178 -9.65 -8.20 15.02
N GLY A 179 -9.03 -7.28 14.27
CA GLY A 179 -8.42 -6.06 14.78
C GLY A 179 -9.28 -4.83 14.50
N LYS A 180 -10.03 -4.35 15.51
CA LYS A 180 -10.73 -3.04 15.56
C LYS A 180 -11.23 -2.47 14.21
N ALA A 181 -12.01 -3.23 13.43
CA ALA A 181 -12.93 -2.67 12.45
C ALA A 181 -14.29 -2.46 13.15
N ARG A 182 -15.03 -1.39 12.82
CA ARG A 182 -16.34 -1.11 13.44
C ARG A 182 -17.26 -2.33 13.27
N ASP A 183 -17.91 -2.73 14.34
CA ASP A 183 -18.86 -3.84 14.35
C ASP A 183 -20.23 -3.36 13.85
N ASP A 184 -21.02 -4.22 13.23
CA ASP A 184 -22.32 -3.88 12.63
C ASP A 184 -23.43 -3.71 13.71
N SER A 185 -23.05 -3.63 15.00
CA SER A 185 -23.94 -3.68 16.17
C SER A 185 -23.99 -2.41 17.03
N GLU A 186 -23.64 -1.24 16.49
CA GLU A 186 -23.85 0.07 17.15
C GLU A 186 -24.89 0.94 16.42
#